data_AF-A0A2V4HVI1-F1
#
_entry.id   AF-A0A2V4HVI1-F1
#
_cell.length_a   1.000
_cell.length_b   1.000
_cell.length_c   1.000
_cell.angle_alpha   90.00
_cell.angle_beta   90.00
_cell.angle_gamma   90.00
#
_symmetry.space_group_name_H-M   'P 1'
#
loop_
_entity.id
_entity.type
_entity.pdbx_description
1 polymer ?
#
loop_
_entity_poly.entity_id
_entity_poly.type
_entity_poly.pdbx_seq_one_letter_code
_entity_poly.pdbx_strand_id
1 'polypeptide(L)' 'MVNQIAELDGYLALLAQIADELEQQVAPCPMTQPLLIAWLTEWVRSPDALREIRRGLPHLPPALISGYSSWIHLGGGQ' A
#
# COMPACT_ATOMS: atom_id res chain seq x y z
N MET A 1 -2.58 -24.83 -14.56
CA MET A 1 -3.49 -23.70 -14.31
C MET A 1 -2.94 -22.97 -13.11
N VAL A 2 -2.40 -21.77 -13.31
CA VAL A 2 -1.99 -20.93 -12.17
C VAL A 2 -3.25 -20.52 -11.42
N ASN A 3 -3.25 -20.77 -10.12
CA ASN A 3 -4.41 -20.58 -9.26
C ASN A 3 -4.56 -19.07 -9.04
N GLN A 4 -5.29 -18.39 -9.93
CA GLN A 4 -5.49 -16.93 -9.92
C GLN A 4 -5.92 -16.41 -8.54
N ILE A 5 -6.63 -17.25 -7.76
CA ILE A 5 -7.01 -16.97 -6.37
C ILE A 5 -5.78 -16.91 -5.44
N ALA A 6 -4.80 -17.81 -5.60
CA ALA A 6 -3.57 -17.78 -4.80
C ALA A 6 -2.67 -16.58 -5.15
N GLU A 7 -2.70 -16.13 -6.41
CA GLU A 7 -1.99 -14.90 -6.80
C GLU A 7 -2.67 -13.65 -6.19
N LEU A 8 -4.00 -13.63 -6.15
CA LEU A 8 -4.79 -12.60 -5.47
C LEU A 8 -4.53 -12.58 -3.95
N ASP A 9 -4.47 -13.75 -3.32
CA ASP A 9 -4.19 -13.86 -1.88
C ASP A 9 -2.78 -13.33 -1.55
N GLY A 10 -1.78 -13.73 -2.34
CA GLY A 10 -0.42 -13.20 -2.23
C GLY A 10 -0.33 -11.70 -2.49
N TYR A 11 -1.14 -11.16 -3.40
CA TYR A 11 -1.23 -9.73 -3.67
C TYR A 11 -1.85 -8.96 -2.50
N LEU A 12 -2.95 -9.47 -1.93
CA LEU A 12 -3.60 -8.87 -0.75
C LEU A 12 -2.71 -8.91 0.49
N ALA A 13 -2.02 -10.03 0.73
CA ALA A 13 -1.05 -10.16 1.81
C ALA A 13 0.13 -9.20 1.66
N LEU A 14 0.52 -8.88 0.42
CA LEU A 14 1.56 -7.89 0.15
C LEU A 14 1.07 -6.46 0.44
N LEU A 15 -0.15 -6.13 0.03
CA LEU A 15 -0.75 -4.83 0.32
C LEU A 15 -0.90 -4.60 1.83
N ALA A 16 -1.27 -5.64 2.58
CA ALA A 16 -1.34 -5.58 4.04
C ALA A 16 0.04 -5.30 4.67
N GLN A 17 1.11 -5.94 4.19
CA GLN A 17 2.47 -5.64 4.65
C GLN A 17 2.91 -4.21 4.31
N ILE A 18 2.63 -3.75 3.09
CA ILE A 18 2.96 -2.37 2.69
C ILE A 18 2.20 -1.36 3.56
N ALA A 19 0.93 -1.64 3.87
CA ALA A 19 0.12 -0.81 4.75
C ALA A 19 0.73 -0.73 6.16
N ASP A 20 1.07 -1.87 6.77
CA ASP A 20 1.69 -1.92 8.10
C ASP A 20 3.01 -1.13 8.14
N GLU A 21 3.85 -1.31 7.13
CA GLU A 21 5.14 -0.62 7.01
C GLU A 21 4.99 0.89 6.78
N LEU A 22 3.91 1.33 6.12
CA LEU A 22 3.53 2.73 5.98
C LEU A 22 3.11 3.32 7.32
N GLU A 23 2.31 2.58 8.08
CA GLU A 23 1.86 2.98 9.41
C GLU A 23 3.03 3.09 10.40
N GLN A 24 3.98 2.15 10.33
CA GLN A 24 5.21 2.17 11.13
C GLN A 24 6.13 3.34 10.77
N GLN A 25 6.28 3.67 9.48
CA GLN A 25 7.25 4.69 9.03
C GLN A 25 6.71 6.12 9.04
N VAL A 26 5.42 6.32 8.80
CA VAL A 26 4.83 7.65 8.67
C VAL A 26 4.06 8.03 9.92
N ALA A 27 2.96 7.34 10.16
CA ALA A 27 2.09 7.50 11.32
C ALA A 27 1.05 6.38 11.28
N PRO A 28 0.56 5.90 12.44
CA PRO A 28 -0.56 4.96 12.49
C PRO A 28 -1.72 5.55 11.69
N CYS A 29 -2.32 4.75 10.82
CA CYS A 29 -3.31 5.23 9.87
C CYS A 29 -4.50 5.78 10.65
N PRO A 30 -4.83 7.08 10.56
CA PRO A 30 -5.97 7.65 11.27
C PRO A 30 -7.32 7.15 10.71
N MET A 31 -7.27 6.38 9.61
CA MET A 31 -8.40 5.81 8.90
C MET A 31 -8.49 4.30 9.04
N THR A 32 -9.62 3.75 8.63
CA THR A 32 -9.85 2.31 8.53
C THR A 32 -8.90 1.67 7.50
N GLN A 33 -8.24 0.58 7.90
CA GLN A 33 -7.40 -0.29 7.05
C GLN A 33 -7.92 -0.53 5.61
N PRO A 34 -9.24 -0.77 5.35
CA PRO A 34 -9.75 -0.91 3.99
C PRO A 34 -9.57 0.33 3.09
N LEU A 35 -9.57 1.55 3.62
CA LEU A 35 -9.33 2.77 2.86
C LEU A 35 -7.86 2.88 2.41
N LEU A 36 -6.94 2.49 3.28
CA LEU A 36 -5.51 2.41 2.94
C LEU A 36 -5.26 1.34 1.87
N ILE A 37 -5.89 0.16 1.99
CA ILE A 37 -5.81 -0.87 0.95
C ILE A 37 -6.40 -0.36 -0.36
N ALA A 38 -7.54 0.33 -0.35
CA ALA A 38 -8.13 0.91 -1.55
C ALA A 38 -7.19 1.94 -2.20
N TRP A 39 -6.64 2.87 -1.43
CA TRP A 39 -5.66 3.85 -1.92
C TRP A 39 -4.42 3.16 -2.49
N LEU A 40 -3.88 2.16 -1.79
CA LEU A 40 -2.75 1.37 -2.28
C LEU A 40 -3.11 0.68 -3.59
N THR A 41 -4.28 0.05 -3.72
CA THR A 41 -4.69 -0.59 -4.98
C THR A 41 -4.78 0.40 -6.15
N GLU A 42 -5.16 1.65 -5.90
CA GLU A 42 -5.11 2.70 -6.93
C GLU A 42 -3.67 3.13 -7.26
N TRP A 43 -2.79 3.14 -6.25
CA TRP A 43 -1.37 3.48 -6.41
C TRP A 43 -0.58 2.40 -7.15
N VAL A 44 -0.82 1.12 -6.82
CA VAL A 44 -0.25 -0.06 -7.50
C VAL A 44 -1.15 -0.57 -8.62
N ARG A 45 -1.80 0.35 -9.35
CA ARG A 45 -2.54 0.05 -10.58
C ARG A 45 -1.66 -0.69 -11.61
N SER A 46 -0.33 -0.62 -11.48
CA SER A 46 0.61 -1.45 -12.21
C SER A 46 1.31 -2.48 -11.30
N PRO A 47 1.38 -3.76 -11.71
CA PRO A 47 2.06 -4.81 -10.94
C PRO A 47 3.58 -4.56 -10.81
N ASP A 48 4.16 -3.75 -11.70
CA ASP A 48 5.56 -3.35 -11.60
C ASP A 48 5.79 -2.40 -10.42
N ALA A 49 4.89 -1.42 -10.22
CA ALA A 49 4.93 -0.50 -9.08
C ALA A 49 4.86 -1.26 -7.75
N LEU A 50 4.03 -2.31 -7.67
CA LEU A 50 3.98 -3.18 -6.50
C LEU A 50 5.31 -3.89 -6.24
N ARG A 51 5.98 -4.41 -7.27
CA ARG A 51 7.29 -5.05 -7.13
C ARG A 51 8.36 -4.07 -6.71
N GLU A 52 8.33 -2.83 -7.20
CA GLU A 52 9.25 -1.79 -6.79
C GLU A 52 9.07 -1.43 -5.32
N ILE A 53 7.83 -1.24 -4.87
CA ILE A 53 7.51 -0.99 -3.46
C ILE A 53 7.96 -2.17 -2.59
N ARG A 54 7.68 -3.41 -3.02
CA ARG A 54 8.12 -4.62 -2.33
C ARG A 54 9.64 -4.69 -2.20
N ARG A 55 10.38 -4.31 -3.24
CA ARG A 55 11.85 -4.29 -3.22
C ARG A 55 12.40 -3.20 -2.30
N GLY A 56 11.64 -2.13 -2.08
CA GLY A 56 11.98 -1.08 -1.12
C GLY A 56 11.86 -1.54 0.34
N LEU A 57 10.97 -2.49 0.65
CA LEU A 57 10.76 -2.95 2.02
C LEU A 57 12.06 -3.39 2.71
N PRO A 58 12.31 -2.96 3.97
CA PRO A 58 11.38 -2.25 4.84
C PRO A 58 11.27 -0.72 4.59
N HIS A 59 12.20 -0.13 3.82
CA HIS A 59 12.18 1.31 3.52
C HIS A 59 11.34 1.62 2.28
N LEU A 60 10.09 2.00 2.52
CA LEU A 60 9.16 2.32 1.45
C LEU A 60 9.66 3.49 0.59
N PRO A 61 9.37 3.49 -0.71
CA PRO A 61 9.84 4.54 -1.59
C PRO A 61 9.32 5.90 -1.12
N PRO A 62 10.15 6.96 -1.14
CA PRO A 62 9.78 8.27 -0.59
C PRO A 62 8.57 8.89 -1.30
N ALA A 63 8.35 8.54 -2.58
CA ALA A 63 7.16 8.95 -3.31
C ALA A 63 5.86 8.38 -2.71
N LEU A 64 5.89 7.13 -2.22
CA LEU A 64 4.76 6.48 -1.58
C LEU A 64 4.51 7.08 -0.20
N ILE A 65 5.57 7.26 0.59
CA ILE A 65 5.51 7.91 1.91
C ILE A 65 4.93 9.32 1.80
N SER A 66 5.44 10.12 0.87
CA SER A 66 4.97 11.48 0.64
C SER A 66 3.53 11.50 0.12
N GLY A 67 3.16 10.56 -0.76
CA GLY A 67 1.80 10.43 -1.26
C GLY A 67 0.81 10.08 -0.16
N TYR A 68 1.16 9.12 0.70
CA TYR A 68 0.35 8.72 1.83
C TYR A 68 0.22 9.83 2.87
N SER A 69 1.33 10.48 3.23
CA SER A 69 1.33 11.63 4.13
C SER A 69 0.40 12.73 3.59
N SER A 70 0.48 13.05 2.30
CA SER A 70 -0.44 14.03 1.71
C SER A 70 -1.90 13.54 1.73
N TRP A 71 -2.15 12.26 1.48
CA TRP A 71 -3.50 11.68 1.47
C TRP A 71 -4.14 11.64 2.87
N ILE A 72 -3.40 11.26 3.91
CA ILE A 72 -3.90 11.31 5.31
C ILE A 72 -4.14 12.76 5.75
N HIS A 73 -3.31 13.71 5.32
CA HIS A 73 -3.49 15.14 5.61
C HIS A 73 -4.71 15.73 4.89
N LEU A 74 -5.04 15.23 3.69
CA LEU A 74 -6.23 15.64 2.93
C LEU A 74 -7.53 15.02 3.45
N GLY A 75 -7.48 14.17 4.48
CA GLY A 75 -8.66 13.51 5.03
C GLY A 75 -9.17 12.36 4.19
N GLY A 76 -8.28 11.72 3.40
CA GLY A 76 -8.44 10.42 2.75
C GLY A 76 -9.77 10.17 2.02
N GLY A 77 -9.88 10.72 0.81
CA GLY A 77 -11.02 10.50 -0.08
C GLY A 77 -12.19 11.42 0.26
N GLN A 78 -12.23 12.57 -0.41
CA GLN A 78 -13.43 13.40 -0.47
C GLN A 78 -14.44 12.81 -1.47
#